data_AF-A0AAV4NVA1-F1
#
_entry.id   AF-A0AAV4NVA1-F1
#
_cell.length_a   1.000
_cell.length_b   1.000
_cell.length_c   1.000
_cell.angle_alpha   90.00
_cell.angle_beta   90.00
_cell.angle_gamma   90.00
#
_symmetry.space_group_name_H-M   'P 1'
#
loop_
_entity.id
_entity.type
_entity.pdbx_description
1 polymer ?
#
loop_
_entity_poly.entity_id
_entity_poly.type
_entity_poly.pdbx_seq_one_letter_code
_entity_poly.pdbx_strand_id
1 'polypeptide(L)'
;MKSQDMNSSPNYKKRKSSMERNKIRRWILMAVSNIKGNIGATIFHIRKFLDSKQNGISNKPEMKLMLKRLLESGYLVKNEGKYKVKNLKKKSTGKEKQKVKSDSKRNKESI
;
A
#
# COMPACT_ATOMS: atom_id res chain seq x y z
N MET A 1 10.77 -22.22 42.00
CA MET A 1 10.19 -21.86 40.69
C MET A 1 10.98 -20.68 40.15
N LYS A 2 11.76 -20.86 39.08
CA LYS A 2 12.64 -19.81 38.52
C LYS A 2 12.00 -19.34 37.22
N SER A 3 11.34 -18.18 37.26
CA SER A 3 10.72 -17.55 36.11
C SER A 3 11.80 -17.24 35.08
N GLN A 4 11.72 -17.88 33.90
CA GLN A 4 12.61 -17.56 32.79
C GLN A 4 12.21 -16.21 32.19
N ASP A 5 13.12 -15.24 32.27
CA ASP A 5 13.01 -13.92 31.65
C ASP A 5 13.00 -14.04 30.12
N MET A 6 11.82 -14.22 29.54
CA MET A 6 11.56 -14.25 28.10
C MET A 6 11.93 -12.94 27.36
N ASN A 7 12.40 -11.91 28.07
CA ASN A 7 12.69 -10.57 27.54
C ASN A 7 14.13 -10.36 27.05
N SER A 8 15.05 -11.30 27.28
CA SER A 8 16.49 -11.12 27.00
C SER A 8 16.99 -11.75 25.69
N SER A 9 16.14 -12.43 24.92
CA SER A 9 16.57 -13.02 23.65
C SER A 9 16.72 -11.96 22.54
N PRO A 10 17.84 -11.93 21.77
CA PRO A 10 18.03 -11.04 20.63
C PRO A 10 16.87 -11.09 19.62
N ASN A 11 16.20 -12.24 19.57
CA ASN A 11 15.06 -12.49 18.69
C ASN A 11 13.80 -11.70 19.11
N TYR A 12 13.60 -11.45 20.41
CA TYR A 12 12.45 -10.68 20.91
C TYR A 12 12.50 -9.22 20.45
N LYS A 13 13.67 -8.57 20.60
CA LYS A 13 13.89 -7.19 20.14
C LYS A 13 13.71 -7.07 18.62
N LYS A 14 14.23 -8.04 17.85
CA LYS A 14 14.08 -8.10 16.38
C LYS A 14 12.62 -8.25 15.96
N ARG A 15 11.85 -9.12 16.63
CA ARG A 15 10.41 -9.33 16.37
C ARG A 15 9.59 -8.08 16.68
N LYS A 16 9.83 -7.44 17.83
CA LYS A 16 9.15 -6.20 18.23
C LYS A 16 9.37 -5.07 17.22
N SER A 17 10.62 -4.85 16.80
CA SER A 17 10.98 -3.89 15.76
C SER A 17 10.34 -4.21 14.40
N SER A 18 10.26 -5.48 14.02
CA SER A 18 9.55 -5.90 12.80
C SER A 18 8.06 -5.57 12.86
N MET A 19 7.42 -5.83 14.00
CA MET A 19 6.00 -5.59 14.19
C MET A 19 5.65 -4.11 14.12
N GLU A 20 6.46 -3.25 14.75
CA GLU A 20 6.29 -1.79 14.68
C GLU A 20 6.44 -1.27 13.25
N ARG A 21 7.45 -1.74 12.51
CA ARG A 21 7.65 -1.34 11.10
C ARG A 21 6.47 -1.75 10.22
N ASN A 22 5.95 -2.96 10.40
CA ASN A 22 4.77 -3.44 9.68
C ASN A 22 3.52 -2.62 10.00
N LYS A 23 3.35 -2.22 11.26
CA LYS A 23 2.27 -1.34 11.72
C LYS A 23 2.32 0.03 11.02
N ILE A 24 3.49 0.66 11.03
CA ILE A 24 3.72 1.96 10.37
C ILE A 24 3.48 1.84 8.86
N ARG A 25 3.99 0.79 8.22
CA ARG A 25 3.77 0.52 6.79
C ARG A 25 2.28 0.44 6.45
N ARG A 26 1.51 -0.33 7.23
CA ARG A 26 0.06 -0.48 7.04
C ARG A 26 -0.65 0.86 7.20
N TRP A 27 -0.27 1.65 8.19
CA TRP A 27 -0.90 2.95 8.43
C TRP A 27 -0.59 4.00 7.37
N ILE A 28 0.63 4.01 6.82
CA ILE A 28 0.97 4.86 5.68
C ILE A 28 0.10 4.51 4.47
N LEU A 29 -0.04 3.22 4.14
CA LEU A 29 -0.87 2.79 3.01
C LEU A 29 -2.34 3.18 3.21
N MET A 30 -2.90 2.99 4.41
CA MET A 30 -4.27 3.42 4.71
C MET A 30 -4.42 4.95 4.62
N ALA A 31 -3.44 5.73 5.10
CA ALA A 31 -3.48 7.19 5.02
C ALA A 31 -3.58 7.67 3.56
N VAL A 32 -2.85 7.00 2.66
CA VAL A 32 -2.88 7.33 1.22
C VAL A 32 -4.19 6.85 0.57
N SER A 33 -4.67 5.66 0.92
CA SER A 33 -5.92 5.09 0.37
C SER A 33 -7.19 5.80 0.86
N ASN A 34 -7.16 6.42 2.04
CA ASN A 34 -8.31 7.11 2.63
C ASN A 34 -8.56 8.50 2.01
N ILE A 35 -7.64 9.02 1.21
CA ILE A 35 -7.88 10.27 0.50
C ILE A 35 -8.88 10.00 -0.62
N LYS A 36 -10.05 10.66 -0.53
CA LYS A 36 -11.08 10.59 -1.57
C LYS A 36 -10.57 11.23 -2.86
N GLY A 37 -10.85 10.57 -3.99
CA GLY A 37 -10.43 11.01 -5.31
C GLY A 37 -8.95 10.68 -5.62
N ASN A 38 -8.58 10.75 -6.90
CA ASN A 38 -7.21 10.46 -7.35
C ASN A 38 -6.23 11.62 -7.06
N ILE A 39 -6.43 12.36 -5.97
CA ILE A 39 -5.68 13.56 -5.61
C ILE A 39 -4.33 13.17 -4.97
N GLY A 40 -4.33 12.11 -4.16
CA GLY A 40 -3.15 11.66 -3.40
C GLY A 40 -2.96 12.40 -2.07
N ALA A 41 -2.26 11.76 -1.14
CA ALA A 41 -1.99 12.28 0.19
C ALA A 41 -0.71 13.12 0.21
N THR A 42 -0.71 14.27 0.87
CA THR A 42 0.53 14.99 1.17
C THR A 42 1.24 14.38 2.38
N ILE A 43 2.51 14.71 2.60
CA ILE A 43 3.24 14.28 3.80
C ILE A 43 2.53 14.70 5.09
N PHE A 44 1.91 15.90 5.10
CA PHE A 44 1.15 16.42 6.22
C PHE A 44 -0.06 15.53 6.55
N HIS A 45 -0.82 15.11 5.53
CA HIS A 45 -1.95 14.19 5.71
C HIS A 45 -1.52 12.85 6.32
N ILE A 46 -0.41 12.29 5.83
CA ILE A 46 0.13 11.03 6.34
C ILE A 46 0.56 11.18 7.81
N ARG A 47 1.27 12.26 8.15
CA ARG A 47 1.70 12.53 9.54
C ARG A 47 0.50 12.68 10.47
N LYS A 48 -0.48 13.51 10.11
CA LYS A 48 -1.72 13.71 10.88
C LYS A 48 -2.49 12.40 11.08
N PHE A 49 -2.56 11.56 10.06
CA PHE A 49 -3.19 10.23 10.19
C PHE A 49 -2.42 9.29 11.11
N LEU A 50 -1.08 9.31 11.07
CA LEU A 50 -0.27 8.46 11.94
C LEU A 50 -0.41 8.88 13.41
N ASP A 51 -0.41 10.19 13.68
CA ASP A 51 -0.56 10.69 15.04
C ASP A 51 -1.95 10.43 15.62
N SER A 52 -2.99 10.36 14.78
CA SER A 52 -4.32 9.93 15.23
C SER A 52 -4.40 8.44 15.56
N LYS A 53 -3.45 7.63 15.10
CA LYS A 53 -3.36 6.20 15.44
C LYS A 53 -2.47 5.94 16.65
N GLN A 54 -1.40 6.71 16.81
CA GLN A 54 -0.52 6.66 17.96
C GLN A 54 0.29 7.94 18.04
N ASN A 55 0.18 8.64 19.17
CA ASN A 55 0.85 9.91 19.36
C ASN A 55 2.38 9.79 19.17
N GLY A 56 2.97 10.76 18.47
CA GLY A 56 4.41 10.83 18.24
C GLY A 56 4.97 9.84 17.21
N ILE A 57 4.15 9.01 16.55
CA ILE A 57 4.65 8.14 15.47
C ILE A 57 5.14 8.95 14.27
N SER A 58 4.51 10.09 13.95
CA SER A 58 4.90 10.88 12.78
C SER A 58 6.31 11.50 12.89
N ASN A 59 6.89 11.50 14.10
CA ASN A 59 8.24 11.97 14.41
C ASN A 59 9.29 10.87 14.37
N LYS A 60 8.87 9.59 14.28
CA LYS A 60 9.80 8.46 14.20
C LYS A 60 10.55 8.46 12.86
N PRO A 61 11.88 8.28 12.87
CA PRO A 61 12.66 8.17 11.62
C PRO A 61 12.20 6.97 10.78
N GLU A 62 11.65 5.93 11.40
CA GLU A 62 11.05 4.78 10.75
C GLU A 62 9.94 5.18 9.78
N MET A 63 9.17 6.23 10.05
CA MET A 63 8.12 6.71 9.15
C MET A 63 8.69 7.14 7.80
N LYS A 64 9.74 7.99 7.83
CA LYS A 64 10.42 8.47 6.62
C LYS A 64 11.07 7.32 5.86
N LEU A 65 11.70 6.38 6.57
CA LEU A 65 12.31 5.20 5.98
C LEU A 65 11.27 4.29 5.31
N MET A 66 10.13 4.03 5.97
CA MET A 66 9.05 3.21 5.41
C MET A 66 8.44 3.86 4.16
N LEU A 67 8.25 5.18 4.18
CA LEU A 67 7.75 5.92 3.03
C LEU A 67 8.70 5.81 1.83
N LYS A 68 10.02 5.97 2.04
CA LYS A 68 11.03 5.77 0.99
C LYS A 68 11.00 4.36 0.42
N ARG A 69 10.98 3.34 1.29
CA ARG A 69 10.91 1.93 0.86
C ARG A 69 9.65 1.62 0.07
N LEU A 70 8.50 2.22 0.43
CA LEU A 70 7.25 2.04 -0.31
C LEU A 70 7.28 2.67 -1.70
N LEU A 71 8.01 3.78 -1.87
CA LEU A 71 8.29 4.37 -3.19
C LEU A 71 9.23 3.47 -4.01
N GLU A 72 10.35 3.05 -3.42
CA GLU A 72 11.36 2.21 -4.08
C GLU A 72 10.77 0.87 -4.54
N SER A 73 9.92 0.26 -3.71
CA SER A 73 9.21 -0.99 -4.05
C SER A 73 7.98 -0.78 -4.95
N GLY A 74 7.67 0.45 -5.33
CA GLY A 74 6.59 0.77 -6.26
C GLY A 74 5.16 0.59 -5.72
N TYR A 75 4.98 0.43 -4.41
CA TYR A 75 3.65 0.43 -3.79
C TYR A 75 3.05 1.83 -3.77
N LEU A 76 3.90 2.84 -3.65
CA LEU A 76 3.54 4.25 -3.74
C LEU A 76 4.22 4.89 -4.95
N VAL A 77 3.58 5.91 -5.49
CA VAL A 77 4.18 6.86 -6.43
C VAL A 77 4.07 8.26 -5.84
N LYS A 78 5.08 9.10 -6.09
CA LYS A 78 5.09 10.50 -5.64
C LYS A 78 5.03 11.41 -6.86
N ASN A 79 3.94 12.14 -7.00
CA ASN A 79 3.73 13.13 -8.07
C ASN A 79 3.43 14.47 -7.40
N GLU A 80 4.18 15.53 -7.75
CA GLU A 80 3.94 16.91 -7.26
C GLU A 80 3.81 16.99 -5.73
N GLY A 81 4.67 16.27 -5.00
CA GLY A 81 4.62 16.26 -3.52
C GLY A 81 3.49 15.44 -2.90
N LYS A 82 2.64 14.80 -3.71
CA LYS A 82 1.53 13.93 -3.28
C LYS A 82 1.87 12.47 -3.51
N TYR A 83 1.56 11.64 -2.53
CA TYR A 83 1.72 10.19 -2.55
C TYR A 83 0.41 9.55 -3.01
N LYS A 84 0.49 8.59 -3.93
CA LYS A 84 -0.66 7.79 -4.39
C LYS A 84 -0.30 6.32 -4.31
N VAL A 85 -1.29 5.48 -3.97
CA VAL A 85 -1.10 4.04 -4.11
C VAL A 85 -1.01 3.74 -5.60
N LYS A 86 0.07 3.07 -6.00
CA LYS A 86 0.15 2.57 -7.36
C LYS A 86 -0.92 1.50 -7.50
N ASN A 87 -1.90 1.75 -8.38
CA ASN A 87 -2.78 0.68 -8.84
C ASN A 87 -1.88 -0.31 -9.60
N LEU A 88 -1.29 -1.26 -8.88
CA LEU A 88 -0.82 -2.49 -9.48
C LEU A 88 -2.05 -3.03 -10.18
N LYS A 89 -2.08 -2.96 -11.52
CA LYS A 89 -3.10 -3.64 -12.31
C LYS A 89 -3.21 -5.01 -11.67
N LYS A 90 -4.36 -5.33 -11.07
CA LYS A 90 -4.67 -6.71 -10.71
C LYS A 90 -4.33 -7.44 -12.00
N LYS A 91 -3.30 -8.29 -11.98
CA LYS A 91 -3.07 -9.23 -13.06
C LYS A 91 -4.39 -9.99 -13.05
N SER A 92 -5.27 -9.67 -13.99
CA SER A 92 -6.53 -10.36 -14.17
C SER A 92 -6.11 -11.78 -14.48
N THR A 93 -6.07 -12.63 -13.45
CA THR A 93 -6.17 -14.07 -13.65
C THR A 93 -7.47 -14.24 -14.42
N GLY A 94 -7.33 -14.54 -15.71
CA GLY A 94 -8.34 -14.35 -16.73
C GLY A 94 -9.68 -14.97 -16.36
N LYS A 95 -10.74 -14.22 -16.63
CA LYS A 95 -12.09 -14.69 -16.96
C LYS A 95 -12.92 -13.48 -17.38
N GLU A 96 -12.44 -12.72 -18.35
CA GLU A 96 -13.31 -11.85 -19.12
C GLU A 96 -13.44 -12.47 -20.50
N LYS A 97 -14.54 -13.21 -20.68
CA LYS A 97 -14.93 -13.78 -21.96
C LYS A 97 -15.06 -12.63 -22.94
N GLN A 98 -14.09 -12.48 -23.85
CA GLN A 98 -14.24 -11.62 -25.02
C GLN A 98 -15.40 -12.15 -25.85
N LYS A 99 -16.58 -11.54 -25.70
CA LYS A 99 -17.64 -11.63 -26.70
C LYS A 99 -17.28 -10.63 -27.78
N VAL A 100 -16.40 -11.04 -28.69
CA VAL A 100 -16.16 -10.31 -29.94
C VAL A 100 -17.49 -10.26 -30.70
N LYS A 101 -18.06 -9.05 -30.78
CA LYS A 101 -19.07 -8.72 -31.77
C LYS A 101 -18.36 -8.68 -33.12
N SER A 102 -18.61 -9.66 -33.96
CA SER A 102 -18.22 -9.65 -35.37
C SER A 102 -19.41 -9.13 -36.16
N ASP A 103 -19.39 -7.84 -36.50
CA ASP A 103 -20.30 -7.28 -37.49
C ASP A 103 -19.78 -7.58 -38.91
N SER A 104 -20.71 -8.08 -39.73
CA SER A 104 -20.77 -8.00 -41.19
C SER A 104 -19.86 -8.91 -42.04
N LYS A 105 -20.49 -9.95 -42.64
CA LYS A 105 -20.36 -10.16 -44.08
C LYS A 105 -21.65 -10.75 -44.67
N ARG A 106 -22.20 -9.98 -45.60
CA ARG A 106 -23.36 -10.23 -46.45
C ARG A 106 -22.91 -11.15 -47.59
N ASN A 107 -23.55 -12.31 -47.77
CA ASN A 107 -23.43 -13.11 -48.99
C ASN A 107 -24.86 -13.47 -49.41
N LYS A 108 -25.34 -12.85 -50.49
CA LYS A 108 -26.43 -13.39 -51.30
C LYS A 108 -25.81 -14.51 -52.14
N GLU A 109 -26.32 -15.72 -52.05
CA GLU A 109 -26.36 -16.63 -53.20
C GLU A 109 -27.71 -17.35 -53.19
N SER A 110 -28.53 -16.97 -54.19
CA SER A 110 -29.64 -17.75 -54.73
C SER A 110 -29.07 -18.51 -55.91
N ILE A 111 -29.27 -19.83 -55.98
CA ILE A 111 -29.84 -20.58 -57.12
C ILE A 111 -30.52 -21.82 -56.52
#